data_AF-A0A1H2U9C6-F1
#
_entry.id   AF-A0A1H2U9C6-F1
#
_cell.length_a   1.000
_cell.length_b   1.000
_cell.length_c   1.000
_cell.angle_alpha   90.00
_cell.angle_beta   90.00
_cell.angle_gamma   90.00
#
_symmetry.space_group_name_H-M   'P 1'
#
loop_
_entity.id
_entity.type
_entity.pdbx_description
1 polymer ?
#
loop_
_entity_poly.entity_id
_entity_poly.type
_entity_poly.pdbx_seq_one_letter_code
_entity_poly.pdbx_strand_id
1 'polypeptide(L)'
;MQELTFGWEEWVALPELGLPAIKAKIDTGARTSALHAHDIEVFGPASKPKVRFNVHPVAGNEDITITCSAPIIDRREVTSSNGEAELRYVISTKMDVAGQSWPIDVTLTNRAGMTSRMLLGRQALTDHITISPTEKRLQPDLSYDVYHTAAVRHRAPKRALRVAVLSREASNYSTSRLVEVGEARGHTVEVIDTTRCYMAINAMAPEVHYDGKRLPRYDAVIPRIGASVTPYGCAVIRQFETIGTYCVNGSAGILSSRDKLHAHQVLASKKIGMPTTAFAASPKDTSNLMALVGTAPLIVKLLESTQGKGVVLAETKKAAESVIDAFRGLKANFLVQDFVKEAAGEDLRCLVVDGKVVAAMKRTGAEGDFRSNLHRGGTAQVVRITKVERDTALRAARAFGLGTAGVDLLRSDSGPKVLEVNSSPGFEGIEKATGKDIVGMVYDMIEARVKPQPVRKRKA
;
A
#
# COMPACT_ATOMS: atom_id res chain seq x y z
N MET A 1 -26.93 -5.06 -33.96
CA MET A 1 -27.11 -5.56 -32.57
C MET A 1 -28.29 -6.51 -32.58
N GLN A 2 -28.24 -7.57 -31.78
CA GLN A 2 -29.39 -8.48 -31.66
C GLN A 2 -30.50 -7.73 -30.90
N GLU A 3 -31.76 -7.88 -31.30
CA GLU A 3 -32.87 -7.24 -30.59
C GLU A 3 -32.98 -7.78 -29.16
N LEU A 4 -33.26 -6.87 -28.22
CA LEU A 4 -33.48 -7.19 -26.81
C LEU A 4 -34.89 -6.77 -26.42
N THR A 5 -35.54 -7.58 -25.58
CA THR A 5 -36.82 -7.23 -24.96
C THR A 5 -36.62 -7.13 -23.46
N PHE A 6 -36.78 -5.95 -22.87
CA PHE A 6 -36.67 -5.73 -21.44
C PHE A 6 -38.03 -5.78 -20.77
N GLY A 7 -38.12 -6.43 -19.61
CA GLY A 7 -39.22 -6.29 -18.67
C GLY A 7 -39.13 -4.96 -17.89
N TRP A 8 -39.98 -4.78 -16.88
CA TRP A 8 -39.91 -3.63 -15.98
C TRP A 8 -38.72 -3.69 -14.99
N GLU A 9 -38.15 -4.86 -14.77
CA GLU A 9 -36.92 -5.11 -14.01
C GLU A 9 -36.01 -6.03 -14.83
N GLU A 10 -34.72 -5.69 -14.94
CA GLU A 10 -33.72 -6.50 -15.61
C GLU A 10 -32.44 -6.66 -14.79
N TRP A 11 -31.74 -7.77 -15.06
CA TRP A 11 -30.37 -7.94 -14.60
C TRP A 11 -29.40 -7.25 -15.55
N VAL A 12 -28.49 -6.47 -14.99
CA VAL A 12 -27.42 -5.81 -15.74
C VAL A 12 -26.09 -5.96 -15.01
N ALA A 13 -25.00 -5.84 -15.74
CA ALA A 13 -23.66 -5.68 -15.17
C ALA A 13 -23.07 -4.33 -15.58
N LEU A 14 -22.32 -3.71 -14.67
CA LEU A 14 -21.52 -2.50 -14.92
C LEU A 14 -20.05 -2.87 -14.69
N PRO A 15 -19.38 -3.51 -15.67
CA PRO A 15 -18.03 -4.07 -15.50
C PRO A 15 -16.99 -3.01 -15.12
N GLU A 16 -17.11 -1.78 -15.65
CA GLU A 16 -16.19 -0.67 -15.37
C GLU A 16 -16.31 -0.12 -13.94
N LEU A 17 -17.40 -0.47 -13.24
CA LEU A 17 -17.61 -0.17 -11.82
C LEU A 17 -17.39 -1.39 -10.92
N GLY A 18 -17.05 -2.56 -11.48
CA GLY A 18 -16.91 -3.80 -10.71
C GLY A 18 -18.23 -4.30 -10.14
N LEU A 19 -19.34 -4.02 -10.83
CA LEU A 19 -20.68 -4.48 -10.47
C LEU A 19 -21.12 -5.58 -11.43
N PRO A 20 -20.70 -6.84 -11.21
CA PRO A 20 -20.99 -7.95 -12.11
C PRO A 20 -22.44 -8.41 -12.12
N ALA A 21 -23.28 -7.97 -11.17
CA ALA A 21 -24.70 -8.28 -11.12
C ALA A 21 -25.46 -7.24 -10.30
N ILE A 22 -26.32 -6.45 -10.94
CA ILE A 22 -27.24 -5.54 -10.25
C ILE A 22 -28.59 -5.59 -10.94
N LYS A 23 -29.67 -5.51 -10.16
CA LYS A 23 -31.01 -5.34 -10.72
C LYS A 23 -31.28 -3.88 -11.00
N ALA A 24 -31.76 -3.60 -12.21
CA ALA A 24 -32.17 -2.28 -12.64
C ALA A 24 -33.67 -2.28 -12.95
N LYS A 25 -34.37 -1.28 -12.42
CA LYS A 25 -35.75 -1.00 -12.81
C LYS A 25 -35.75 -0.14 -14.06
N ILE A 26 -36.50 -0.54 -15.08
CA ILE A 26 -36.68 0.24 -16.29
C ILE A 26 -37.67 1.39 -16.00
N ASP A 27 -37.25 2.61 -16.29
CA ASP A 27 -38.02 3.82 -16.04
C ASP A 27 -37.97 4.73 -17.27
N THR A 28 -38.93 4.54 -18.17
CA THR A 28 -39.03 5.35 -19.40
C THR A 28 -39.40 6.80 -19.14
N GLY A 29 -39.95 7.12 -17.97
CA GLY A 29 -40.21 8.50 -17.54
C GLY A 29 -38.94 9.24 -17.16
N ALA A 30 -37.94 8.53 -16.65
CA ALA A 30 -36.63 9.10 -16.35
C ALA A 30 -35.81 9.34 -17.63
N ARG A 31 -35.32 10.57 -17.82
CA ARG A 31 -34.42 10.89 -18.93
C ARG A 31 -33.09 10.14 -18.81
N THR A 32 -32.46 10.22 -17.65
CA THR A 32 -31.11 9.70 -17.38
C THR A 32 -31.18 8.62 -16.31
N SER A 33 -30.36 7.59 -16.45
CA SER A 33 -30.24 6.50 -15.48
C SER A 33 -29.71 7.00 -14.13
N ALA A 34 -30.03 6.27 -13.06
CA ALA A 34 -29.59 6.59 -11.70
C ALA A 34 -29.04 5.35 -11.00
N LEU A 35 -27.88 5.48 -10.35
CA LEU A 35 -27.23 4.42 -9.60
C LEU A 35 -27.20 4.79 -8.11
N HIS A 36 -27.52 3.83 -7.25
CA HIS A 36 -27.31 3.96 -5.81
C HIS A 36 -25.83 4.18 -5.52
N ALA A 37 -25.54 5.29 -4.86
CA ALA A 37 -24.21 5.64 -4.41
C ALA A 37 -24.29 6.33 -3.04
N HIS A 38 -23.34 6.03 -2.16
CA HIS A 38 -23.11 6.75 -0.90
C HIS A 38 -21.61 7.05 -0.73
N ASP A 39 -21.27 7.86 0.28
CA ASP A 39 -19.91 8.37 0.50
C ASP A 39 -19.30 8.96 -0.79
N ILE A 40 -20.08 9.80 -1.48
CA ILE A 40 -19.71 10.39 -2.75
C ILE A 40 -18.69 11.50 -2.51
N GLU A 41 -17.45 11.26 -2.90
CA GLU A 41 -16.31 12.16 -2.67
C GLU A 41 -15.63 12.52 -3.99
N VAL A 42 -15.46 13.82 -4.26
CA VAL A 42 -14.70 14.29 -5.41
C VAL A 42 -13.21 14.32 -5.09
N PHE A 43 -12.38 13.92 -6.05
CA PHE A 43 -10.93 13.95 -5.93
C PHE A 43 -10.26 14.15 -7.30
N GLY A 44 -8.96 14.45 -7.29
CA GLY A 44 -8.22 14.82 -8.50
C GLY A 44 -8.23 16.33 -8.79
N PRO A 45 -7.45 16.77 -9.79
CA PRO A 45 -7.36 18.17 -10.15
C PRO A 45 -8.66 18.65 -10.79
N ALA A 46 -8.95 19.95 -10.70
CA ALA A 46 -10.13 20.57 -11.30
C ALA A 46 -10.22 20.36 -12.83
N SER A 47 -9.08 20.17 -13.51
CA SER A 47 -9.01 19.88 -14.94
C SER A 47 -9.37 18.44 -15.31
N LYS A 48 -9.29 17.49 -14.37
CA LYS A 48 -9.63 16.07 -14.56
C LYS A 48 -10.32 15.54 -13.29
N PRO A 49 -11.49 16.07 -12.93
CA PRO A 49 -12.16 15.73 -11.69
C PRO A 49 -12.69 14.29 -11.75
N LYS A 50 -12.54 13.58 -10.65
CA LYS A 50 -13.00 12.19 -10.46
C LYS A 50 -13.91 12.12 -9.26
N VAL A 51 -14.75 11.11 -9.21
CA VAL A 51 -15.61 10.81 -8.06
C VAL A 51 -15.33 9.40 -7.56
N ARG A 52 -15.23 9.27 -6.23
CA ARG A 52 -15.16 8.01 -5.49
C ARG A 52 -16.50 7.84 -4.77
N PHE A 53 -17.05 6.64 -4.81
CA PHE A 53 -18.33 6.35 -4.17
C PHE A 53 -18.44 4.86 -3.86
N ASN A 54 -19.32 4.52 -2.93
CA ASN A 54 -19.62 3.15 -2.55
C ASN A 54 -21.01 2.76 -3.06
N VAL A 55 -21.15 1.52 -3.50
CA VAL A 55 -22.40 0.93 -3.98
C VAL A 55 -22.73 -0.30 -3.15
N HIS A 56 -23.93 -0.36 -2.59
CA HIS A 56 -24.55 -1.58 -2.10
C HIS A 56 -25.43 -2.17 -3.22
N PRO A 57 -24.95 -3.17 -3.99
CA PRO A 57 -25.65 -3.68 -5.16
C PRO A 57 -26.93 -4.45 -4.80
N VAL A 58 -27.01 -4.97 -3.57
CA VAL A 58 -28.13 -5.77 -3.08
C VAL A 58 -28.98 -4.94 -2.12
N ALA A 59 -30.26 -4.78 -2.42
CA ALA A 59 -31.19 -4.07 -1.54
C ALA A 59 -31.30 -4.79 -0.18
N GLY A 60 -31.24 -4.03 0.91
CA GLY A 60 -31.29 -4.57 2.28
C GLY A 60 -30.03 -5.29 2.75
N ASN A 61 -28.95 -5.34 1.96
CA ASN A 61 -27.69 -5.94 2.36
C ASN A 61 -26.52 -4.95 2.18
N GLU A 62 -26.15 -4.31 3.29
CA GLU A 62 -25.06 -3.34 3.35
C GLU A 62 -23.70 -3.99 3.62
N ASP A 63 -23.65 -5.30 3.92
CA ASP A 63 -22.38 -6.02 4.10
C ASP A 63 -21.62 -6.14 2.76
N ILE A 64 -22.32 -6.06 1.62
CA ILE A 64 -21.75 -6.06 0.27
C ILE A 64 -21.54 -4.63 -0.21
N THR A 65 -20.33 -4.11 -0.03
CA THR A 65 -19.95 -2.77 -0.53
C THR A 65 -18.92 -2.88 -1.65
N ILE A 66 -19.22 -2.23 -2.78
CA ILE A 66 -18.29 -2.09 -3.92
C ILE A 66 -17.86 -0.63 -4.01
N THR A 67 -16.58 -0.37 -3.71
CA THR A 67 -15.98 0.97 -3.88
C THR A 67 -15.62 1.18 -5.34
N CYS A 68 -16.22 2.21 -5.93
CA CYS A 68 -16.10 2.59 -7.33
C CYS A 68 -15.37 3.93 -7.45
N SER A 69 -14.77 4.18 -8.61
CA SER A 69 -14.39 5.54 -9.00
C SER A 69 -14.47 5.72 -10.51
N ALA A 70 -14.80 6.93 -10.95
CA ALA A 70 -14.93 7.27 -12.36
C ALA A 70 -14.63 8.76 -12.60
N PRO A 71 -14.22 9.16 -13.82
CA PRO A 71 -14.20 10.55 -14.23
C PRO A 71 -15.60 11.17 -14.14
N ILE A 72 -15.67 12.43 -13.71
CA ILE A 72 -16.91 13.20 -13.74
C ILE A 72 -17.04 13.83 -15.14
N ILE A 73 -18.16 13.56 -15.82
CA ILE A 73 -18.41 14.11 -17.16
C ILE A 73 -19.38 15.29 -17.15
N ASP A 74 -20.25 15.37 -16.14
CA ASP A 74 -21.27 16.42 -16.01
C ASP A 74 -21.77 16.52 -14.55
N ARG A 75 -22.44 17.63 -14.21
CA ARG A 75 -23.29 17.76 -13.01
C ARG A 75 -24.67 18.22 -13.43
N ARG A 76 -25.69 17.46 -13.03
CA ARG A 76 -27.05 17.65 -13.52
C ARG A 76 -28.03 17.76 -12.37
N GLU A 77 -28.88 18.78 -12.41
CA GLU A 77 -30.03 18.87 -11.53
C GLU A 77 -31.07 17.84 -11.97
N VAL A 78 -31.51 16.99 -11.04
CA VAL A 78 -32.49 15.95 -11.29
C VAL A 78 -33.60 16.07 -10.26
N THR A 79 -34.83 16.26 -10.74
CA THR A 79 -36.04 16.29 -9.90
C THR A 79 -36.63 14.89 -9.80
N SER A 80 -36.79 14.37 -8.59
CA SER A 80 -37.48 13.10 -8.35
C SER A 80 -39.00 13.26 -8.43
N SER A 81 -39.71 12.12 -8.53
CA SER A 81 -41.18 12.09 -8.60
C SER A 81 -41.87 12.68 -7.36
N ASN A 82 -41.15 12.86 -6.26
CA ASN A 82 -41.62 13.55 -5.05
C ASN A 82 -41.44 15.08 -5.09
N GLY A 83 -40.92 15.64 -6.20
CA GLY A 83 -40.72 17.08 -6.41
C GLY A 83 -39.39 17.63 -5.88
N GLU A 84 -38.56 16.82 -5.24
CA GLU A 84 -37.25 17.26 -4.73
C GLU A 84 -36.21 17.30 -5.85
N ALA A 85 -35.49 18.41 -5.96
CA ALA A 85 -34.39 18.59 -6.90
C ALA A 85 -33.03 18.32 -6.22
N GLU A 86 -32.17 17.55 -6.88
CA GLU A 86 -30.83 17.23 -6.41
C GLU A 86 -29.79 17.45 -7.51
N LEU A 87 -28.69 18.13 -7.21
CA LEU A 87 -27.55 18.28 -8.13
C LEU A 87 -26.64 17.05 -8.05
N ARG A 88 -26.71 16.18 -9.06
CA ARG A 88 -26.02 14.88 -9.08
C ARG A 88 -24.79 14.91 -10.00
N TYR A 89 -23.74 14.18 -9.60
CA TYR A 89 -22.62 13.89 -10.49
C TYR A 89 -23.05 12.87 -11.55
N VAL A 90 -22.61 13.09 -12.79
CA VAL A 90 -22.82 12.17 -13.90
C VAL A 90 -21.49 11.52 -14.25
N ILE A 91 -21.52 10.20 -14.41
CA ILE A 91 -20.39 9.40 -14.90
C ILE A 91 -20.85 8.60 -16.12
N SER A 92 -19.90 8.24 -16.99
CA SER A 92 -20.15 7.28 -18.07
C SER A 92 -19.61 5.91 -17.65
N THR A 93 -20.36 4.86 -17.97
CA THR A 93 -19.95 3.45 -17.75
C THR A 93 -20.53 2.58 -18.85
N LYS A 94 -19.86 1.46 -19.17
CA LYS A 94 -20.49 0.40 -19.96
C LYS A 94 -21.51 -0.39 -19.16
N MET A 95 -22.61 -0.73 -19.81
CA MET A 95 -23.62 -1.66 -19.32
C MET A 95 -23.61 -2.91 -20.18
N ASP A 96 -23.57 -4.08 -19.53
CA ASP A 96 -23.60 -5.38 -20.17
C ASP A 96 -24.92 -6.10 -19.88
N VAL A 97 -25.59 -6.56 -20.93
CA VAL A 97 -26.84 -7.34 -20.89
C VAL A 97 -26.82 -8.37 -22.01
N ALA A 98 -27.08 -9.66 -21.68
CA ALA A 98 -27.17 -10.74 -22.67
C ALA A 98 -26.00 -10.83 -23.68
N GLY A 99 -24.78 -10.49 -23.24
CA GLY A 99 -23.58 -10.49 -24.09
C GLY A 99 -23.40 -9.25 -24.97
N GLN A 100 -24.32 -8.28 -24.91
CA GLN A 100 -24.20 -6.97 -25.55
C GLN A 100 -23.71 -5.93 -24.56
N SER A 101 -22.91 -4.97 -25.03
CA SER A 101 -22.28 -3.94 -24.20
C SER A 101 -22.35 -2.57 -24.89
N TRP A 102 -22.83 -1.55 -24.19
CA TRP A 102 -22.88 -0.16 -24.69
C TRP A 102 -22.68 0.86 -23.57
N PRO A 103 -22.17 2.07 -23.88
CA PRO A 103 -22.00 3.12 -22.87
C PRO A 103 -23.34 3.70 -22.44
N ILE A 104 -23.45 4.01 -21.15
CA ILE A 104 -24.57 4.72 -20.55
C ILE A 104 -24.07 5.81 -19.62
N ASP A 105 -24.83 6.90 -19.52
CA ASP A 105 -24.61 7.93 -18.52
C ASP A 105 -25.49 7.65 -17.30
N VAL A 106 -24.88 7.67 -16.11
CA VAL A 106 -25.58 7.43 -14.85
C VAL A 106 -25.34 8.58 -13.88
N THR A 107 -26.42 8.99 -13.21
CA THR A 107 -26.36 9.93 -12.09
C THR A 107 -26.13 9.18 -10.78
N LEU A 108 -25.28 9.71 -9.92
CA LEU A 108 -24.98 9.14 -8.60
C LEU A 108 -25.89 9.78 -7.54
N THR A 109 -26.62 8.96 -6.76
CA THR A 109 -27.53 9.44 -5.72
C THR A 109 -27.79 8.39 -4.65
N ASN A 110 -28.11 8.81 -3.42
CA ASN A 110 -28.40 7.90 -2.33
C ASN A 110 -29.81 7.31 -2.43
N ARG A 111 -29.87 6.09 -2.96
CA ARG A 111 -31.10 5.28 -3.05
C ARG A 111 -31.27 4.22 -1.95
N ALA A 112 -30.68 4.41 -0.76
CA ALA A 112 -30.69 3.40 0.32
C ALA A 112 -32.10 2.97 0.75
N GLY A 113 -33.06 3.91 0.78
CA GLY A 113 -34.47 3.64 1.11
C GLY A 113 -35.29 3.03 -0.03
N MET A 114 -34.73 2.89 -1.24
CA MET A 114 -35.43 2.36 -2.40
C MET A 114 -35.14 0.87 -2.59
N THR A 115 -36.14 0.11 -3.03
CA THR A 115 -36.00 -1.31 -3.37
C THR A 115 -35.08 -1.52 -4.58
N SER A 116 -35.15 -0.64 -5.58
CA SER A 116 -34.25 -0.70 -6.74
C SER A 116 -33.02 0.18 -6.54
N ARG A 117 -31.84 -0.48 -6.58
CA ARG A 117 -30.52 0.15 -6.49
C ARG A 117 -30.10 0.83 -7.80
N MET A 118 -30.76 0.55 -8.91
CA MET A 118 -30.50 1.18 -10.19
C MET A 118 -31.81 1.48 -10.96
N LEU A 119 -31.87 2.64 -11.60
CA LEU A 119 -32.88 2.98 -12.60
C LEU A 119 -32.22 3.07 -13.96
N LEU A 120 -32.84 2.48 -14.98
CA LEU A 120 -32.48 2.68 -16.37
C LEU A 120 -33.45 3.65 -17.02
N GLY A 121 -32.94 4.85 -17.29
CA GLY A 121 -33.68 5.90 -17.99
C GLY A 121 -33.67 5.68 -19.50
N ARG A 122 -34.55 6.38 -20.21
CA ARG A 122 -34.72 6.25 -21.67
C ARG A 122 -33.45 6.50 -22.49
N GLN A 123 -32.50 7.30 -22.02
CA GLN A 123 -31.21 7.51 -22.73
C GLN A 123 -30.33 6.25 -22.78
N ALA A 124 -30.50 5.32 -21.84
CA ALA A 124 -29.78 4.04 -21.85
C ALA A 124 -30.45 2.98 -22.75
N LEU A 125 -31.69 3.24 -23.20
CA LEU A 125 -32.49 2.34 -24.02
C LEU A 125 -32.36 2.74 -25.49
N THR A 126 -31.39 2.14 -26.17
CA THR A 126 -31.14 2.35 -27.61
C THR A 126 -32.18 1.64 -28.49
N ASP A 127 -32.22 1.99 -29.77
CA ASP A 127 -33.26 1.56 -30.74
C ASP A 127 -33.47 0.03 -30.89
N HIS A 128 -32.50 -0.79 -30.48
CA HIS A 128 -32.60 -2.26 -30.54
C HIS A 128 -33.29 -2.88 -29.31
N ILE A 129 -33.83 -2.06 -28.40
CA ILE A 129 -34.43 -2.49 -27.14
C ILE A 129 -35.93 -2.18 -27.14
N THR A 130 -36.76 -3.22 -27.04
CA THR A 130 -38.20 -3.11 -26.81
C THR A 130 -38.52 -3.35 -25.34
N ILE A 131 -39.56 -2.69 -24.80
CA ILE A 131 -39.96 -2.84 -23.40
C ILE A 131 -41.32 -3.54 -23.31
N SER A 132 -41.36 -4.64 -22.56
CA SER A 132 -42.58 -5.31 -22.13
C SER A 132 -42.89 -4.93 -20.68
N PRO A 133 -43.82 -3.99 -20.42
CA PRO A 133 -44.04 -3.45 -19.08
C PRO A 133 -44.67 -4.44 -18.09
N THR A 134 -45.30 -5.51 -18.57
CA THR A 134 -45.94 -6.54 -17.74
C THR A 134 -44.99 -7.66 -17.32
N GLU A 135 -43.87 -7.81 -18.03
CA GLU A 135 -42.90 -8.87 -17.79
C GLU A 135 -41.73 -8.39 -16.94
N LYS A 136 -40.98 -9.32 -16.35
CA LYS A 136 -39.73 -9.03 -15.62
C LYS A 136 -38.66 -10.03 -16.02
N ARG A 137 -37.41 -9.58 -16.09
CA ARG A 137 -36.22 -10.42 -16.29
C ARG A 137 -36.35 -11.29 -17.54
N LEU A 138 -36.57 -10.62 -18.67
CA LEU A 138 -36.61 -11.26 -19.98
C LEU A 138 -35.19 -11.53 -20.52
N GLN A 139 -34.17 -11.01 -19.85
CA GLN A 139 -32.76 -11.27 -20.15
C GLN A 139 -32.19 -12.35 -19.22
N PRO A 140 -31.04 -12.99 -19.57
CA PRO A 140 -30.43 -14.02 -18.74
C PRO A 140 -30.21 -13.56 -17.30
N ASP A 141 -30.70 -14.35 -16.35
CA ASP A 141 -30.56 -14.06 -14.92
C ASP A 141 -29.06 -14.04 -14.54
N LEU A 142 -28.66 -12.96 -13.85
CA LEU A 142 -27.39 -12.92 -13.12
C LEU A 142 -27.64 -13.35 -11.66
N SER A 143 -26.56 -13.50 -10.88
CA SER A 143 -26.66 -13.90 -9.48
C SER A 143 -25.78 -13.04 -8.59
N TYR A 144 -26.32 -12.67 -7.42
CA TYR A 144 -25.58 -12.00 -6.36
C TYR A 144 -24.51 -12.89 -5.70
N ASP A 145 -24.51 -14.20 -5.96
CA ASP A 145 -23.48 -15.13 -5.48
C ASP A 145 -22.07 -14.73 -5.91
N VAL A 146 -21.94 -14.01 -7.03
CA VAL A 146 -20.67 -13.47 -7.50
C VAL A 146 -19.96 -12.60 -6.43
N TYR A 147 -20.72 -11.89 -5.60
CA TYR A 147 -20.20 -11.04 -4.51
C TYR A 147 -19.68 -11.83 -3.30
N HIS A 148 -20.00 -13.12 -3.23
CA HIS A 148 -19.59 -14.02 -2.15
C HIS A 148 -18.43 -14.93 -2.54
N THR A 149 -17.93 -14.83 -3.77
CA THR A 149 -16.85 -15.68 -4.30
C THR A 149 -15.65 -14.85 -4.76
N ALA A 150 -14.51 -15.50 -4.98
CA ALA A 150 -13.31 -14.83 -5.52
C ALA A 150 -13.56 -14.14 -6.88
N ALA A 151 -14.65 -14.48 -7.58
CA ALA A 151 -15.05 -13.85 -8.84
C ALA A 151 -15.21 -12.33 -8.71
N VAL A 152 -15.71 -11.79 -7.58
CA VAL A 152 -15.83 -10.33 -7.39
C VAL A 152 -14.48 -9.63 -7.52
N ARG A 153 -13.41 -10.25 -7.01
CA ARG A 153 -12.05 -9.71 -7.08
C ARG A 153 -11.48 -9.78 -8.50
N HIS A 154 -11.75 -10.88 -9.21
CA HIS A 154 -11.29 -11.06 -10.58
C HIS A 154 -12.00 -10.14 -11.58
N ARG A 155 -13.31 -9.91 -11.37
CA ARG A 155 -14.13 -9.02 -12.19
C ARG A 155 -13.98 -7.54 -11.83
N ALA A 156 -13.41 -7.21 -10.67
CA ALA A 156 -13.18 -5.83 -10.27
C ALA A 156 -12.16 -5.14 -11.21
N PRO A 157 -12.53 -4.00 -11.82
CA PRO A 157 -11.67 -3.26 -12.73
C PRO A 157 -10.53 -2.57 -11.97
N LYS A 158 -9.54 -2.09 -12.72
CA LYS A 158 -8.57 -1.13 -12.19
C LYS A 158 -9.25 0.23 -12.11
N ARG A 159 -9.58 0.68 -10.90
CA ARG A 159 -10.20 1.98 -10.66
C ARG A 159 -9.15 3.05 -10.33
N ALA A 160 -9.48 4.31 -10.53
CA ALA A 160 -8.64 5.41 -10.07
C ALA A 160 -8.60 5.45 -8.54
N LEU A 161 -7.40 5.50 -7.97
CA LEU A 161 -7.20 5.56 -6.52
C LEU A 161 -6.85 6.98 -6.09
N ARG A 162 -7.20 7.32 -4.85
CA ARG A 162 -6.63 8.48 -4.15
C ARG A 162 -5.53 7.99 -3.21
N VAL A 163 -4.29 8.37 -3.47
CA VAL A 163 -3.11 7.86 -2.76
C VAL A 163 -2.37 9.01 -2.08
N ALA A 164 -2.05 8.85 -0.80
CA ALA A 164 -1.18 9.77 -0.08
C ALA A 164 0.25 9.23 -0.02
N VAL A 165 1.24 10.06 -0.33
CA VAL A 165 2.66 9.77 -0.09
C VAL A 165 3.13 10.63 1.07
N LEU A 166 3.38 10.01 2.23
CA LEU A 166 3.86 10.74 3.42
C LEU A 166 5.37 10.95 3.31
N SER A 167 5.79 12.15 2.92
CA SER A 167 7.20 12.50 2.67
C SER A 167 7.47 13.96 3.01
N ARG A 168 8.61 14.26 3.61
CA ARG A 168 9.11 15.63 3.79
C ARG A 168 9.90 16.14 2.59
N GLU A 169 10.23 15.25 1.65
CA GLU A 169 11.09 15.52 0.50
C GLU A 169 10.31 15.23 -0.79
N ALA A 170 9.40 16.13 -1.14
CA ALA A 170 8.52 15.95 -2.30
C ALA A 170 9.30 15.81 -3.63
N SER A 171 10.46 16.46 -3.72
CA SER A 171 11.26 16.53 -4.95
C SER A 171 12.35 15.45 -5.05
N ASN A 172 12.47 14.53 -4.09
CA ASN A 172 13.44 13.44 -4.21
C ASN A 172 12.95 12.41 -5.24
N TYR A 173 13.91 11.72 -5.89
CA TYR A 173 13.61 10.79 -6.99
C TYR A 173 12.51 9.78 -6.63
N SER A 174 12.59 9.16 -5.44
CA SER A 174 11.66 8.11 -5.06
C SER A 174 10.23 8.65 -4.87
N THR A 175 10.08 9.86 -4.32
CA THR A 175 8.78 10.49 -4.11
C THR A 175 8.20 10.99 -5.44
N SER A 176 9.00 11.65 -6.27
CA SER A 176 8.55 12.10 -7.60
C SER A 176 8.17 10.93 -8.49
N ARG A 177 8.92 9.83 -8.45
CA ARG A 177 8.61 8.61 -9.21
C ARG A 177 7.29 7.96 -8.77
N LEU A 178 7.00 7.95 -7.45
CA LEU A 178 5.70 7.49 -6.94
C LEU A 178 4.55 8.33 -7.53
N VAL A 179 4.69 9.66 -7.53
CA VAL A 179 3.68 10.55 -8.13
C VAL A 179 3.52 10.27 -9.62
N GLU A 180 4.62 10.30 -10.38
CA GLU A 180 4.63 10.13 -11.84
C GLU A 180 3.96 8.81 -12.26
N VAL A 181 4.38 7.68 -11.68
CA VAL A 181 3.82 6.37 -12.03
C VAL A 181 2.37 6.25 -11.61
N GLY A 182 2.00 6.78 -10.43
CA GLY A 182 0.62 6.75 -9.96
C GLY A 182 -0.31 7.56 -10.85
N GLU A 183 0.10 8.77 -11.23
CA GLU A 183 -0.66 9.64 -12.14
C GLU A 183 -0.75 9.06 -13.55
N ALA A 184 0.33 8.46 -14.07
CA ALA A 184 0.34 7.75 -15.36
C ALA A 184 -0.63 6.54 -15.37
N ARG A 185 -0.84 5.91 -14.21
CA ARG A 185 -1.85 4.86 -13.99
C ARG A 185 -3.27 5.39 -13.76
N GLY A 186 -3.47 6.71 -13.85
CA GLY A 186 -4.77 7.35 -13.68
C GLY A 186 -5.19 7.54 -12.22
N HIS A 187 -4.29 7.38 -11.25
CA HIS A 187 -4.55 7.71 -9.85
C HIS A 187 -4.44 9.22 -9.60
N THR A 188 -4.82 9.64 -8.40
CA THR A 188 -4.53 10.98 -7.87
C THR A 188 -3.59 10.78 -6.70
N VAL A 189 -2.38 11.35 -6.79
CA VAL A 189 -1.33 11.15 -5.79
C VAL A 189 -1.03 12.48 -5.11
N GLU A 190 -1.18 12.53 -3.79
CA GLU A 190 -0.92 13.72 -2.98
C GLU A 190 0.30 13.48 -2.11
N VAL A 191 1.32 14.34 -2.23
CA VAL A 191 2.48 14.30 -1.32
C VAL A 191 2.17 15.16 -0.10
N ILE A 192 2.27 14.56 1.07
CA ILE A 192 1.90 15.19 2.34
C ILE A 192 3.12 15.20 3.26
N ASP A 193 3.51 16.39 3.71
CA ASP A 193 4.55 16.52 4.72
C ASP A 193 4.07 15.93 6.05
N THR A 194 4.68 14.82 6.45
CA THR A 194 4.25 14.08 7.64
C THR A 194 4.34 14.92 8.91
N THR A 195 5.26 15.87 9.01
CA THR A 195 5.46 16.67 10.21
C THR A 195 4.48 17.82 10.36
N ARG A 196 3.77 18.17 9.29
CA ARG A 196 2.68 19.16 9.29
C ARG A 196 1.32 18.53 9.58
N CYS A 197 1.22 17.20 9.54
CA CYS A 197 0.03 16.51 9.96
C CYS A 197 -0.19 16.66 11.47
N TYR A 198 -1.43 16.80 11.91
CA TYR A 198 -1.86 16.66 13.30
C TYR A 198 -3.18 15.88 13.34
N MET A 199 -3.62 15.41 14.50
CA MET A 199 -4.68 14.40 14.57
C MET A 199 -5.72 14.75 15.63
N ALA A 200 -6.99 14.49 15.31
CA ALA A 200 -8.04 14.40 16.32
C ALA A 200 -8.18 12.93 16.72
N ILE A 201 -7.84 12.60 17.96
CA ILE A 201 -7.91 11.24 18.50
C ILE A 201 -9.15 11.14 19.37
N ASN A 202 -10.16 10.42 18.88
CA ASN A 202 -11.37 10.12 19.63
C ASN A 202 -11.93 8.78 19.18
N ALA A 203 -12.81 8.19 19.99
CA ALA A 203 -13.29 6.82 19.78
C ALA A 203 -14.21 6.68 18.55
N MET A 204 -14.87 7.75 18.11
CA MET A 204 -15.96 7.68 17.14
C MET A 204 -15.55 8.10 15.72
N ALA A 205 -14.78 9.18 15.63
CA ALA A 205 -14.35 9.81 14.38
C ALA A 205 -12.89 10.23 14.48
N PRO A 206 -11.94 9.28 14.46
CA PRO A 206 -10.51 9.60 14.38
C PRO A 206 -10.20 10.31 13.05
N GLU A 207 -9.42 11.38 13.11
CA GLU A 207 -9.09 12.19 11.92
C GLU A 207 -7.60 12.51 11.85
N VAL A 208 -7.12 12.72 10.63
CA VAL A 208 -5.83 13.36 10.34
C VAL A 208 -6.12 14.69 9.69
N HIS A 209 -5.40 15.73 10.11
CA HIS A 209 -5.50 17.09 9.61
C HIS A 209 -4.15 17.53 9.02
N TYR A 210 -4.19 18.47 8.09
CA TYR A 210 -3.04 19.07 7.44
C TYR A 210 -3.39 20.52 7.10
N ASP A 211 -2.57 21.47 7.53
CA ASP A 211 -2.75 22.91 7.25
C ASP A 211 -4.17 23.45 7.54
N GLY A 212 -4.70 23.18 8.73
CA GLY A 212 -6.02 23.69 9.14
C GLY A 212 -7.20 22.86 8.65
N LYS A 213 -6.98 21.83 7.81
CA LYS A 213 -8.06 21.07 7.17
C LYS A 213 -7.97 19.59 7.50
N ARG A 214 -9.12 18.96 7.71
CA ARG A 214 -9.23 17.50 7.75
C ARG A 214 -8.78 16.92 6.41
N LEU A 215 -7.87 15.96 6.46
CA LEU A 215 -7.48 15.20 5.29
C LEU A 215 -8.62 14.27 4.84
N PRO A 216 -8.83 14.14 3.53
CA PRO A 216 -9.86 13.29 2.98
C PRO A 216 -9.49 11.81 3.13
N ARG A 217 -10.44 10.94 2.77
CA ARG A 217 -10.18 9.50 2.75
C ARG A 217 -9.25 9.15 1.59
N TYR A 218 -8.22 8.38 1.90
CA TYR A 218 -7.31 7.79 0.92
C TYR A 218 -7.61 6.30 0.76
N ASP A 219 -7.42 5.79 -0.46
CA ASP A 219 -7.47 4.34 -0.71
C ASP A 219 -6.18 3.66 -0.22
N ALA A 220 -5.06 4.37 -0.30
CA ALA A 220 -3.78 3.90 0.22
C ALA A 220 -2.88 5.05 0.67
N VAL A 221 -2.00 4.74 1.63
CA VAL A 221 -0.93 5.61 2.13
C VAL A 221 0.41 4.90 1.90
N ILE A 222 1.37 5.61 1.29
CA ILE A 222 2.74 5.13 1.06
C ILE A 222 3.69 5.96 1.93
N PRO A 223 4.13 5.45 3.10
CA PRO A 223 5.00 6.20 3.97
C PRO A 223 6.45 6.20 3.49
N ARG A 224 7.02 7.40 3.36
CA ARG A 224 8.44 7.66 3.08
C ARG A 224 9.07 8.36 4.28
N ILE A 225 8.91 7.74 5.45
CA ILE A 225 9.31 8.33 6.74
C ILE A 225 10.83 8.32 6.90
N GLY A 226 11.40 9.51 7.08
CA GLY A 226 12.81 9.69 7.40
C GLY A 226 13.14 9.27 8.84
N ALA A 227 14.37 8.78 9.05
CA ALA A 227 14.80 8.24 10.35
C ALA A 227 14.60 9.23 11.52
N SER A 228 14.83 10.53 11.28
CA SER A 228 14.75 11.58 12.31
C SER A 228 13.34 11.86 12.85
N VAL A 229 12.29 11.37 12.17
CA VAL A 229 10.89 11.61 12.54
C VAL A 229 10.09 10.31 12.66
N THR A 230 10.78 9.16 12.81
CA THR A 230 10.14 7.84 12.87
C THR A 230 9.02 7.76 13.93
N PRO A 231 9.21 8.20 15.19
CA PRO A 231 8.14 8.11 16.18
C PRO A 231 6.88 8.89 15.78
N TYR A 232 7.04 10.13 15.31
CA TYR A 232 5.93 10.98 14.88
C TYR A 232 5.27 10.45 13.60
N GLY A 233 6.07 10.07 12.60
CA GLY A 233 5.58 9.52 11.36
C GLY A 233 4.79 8.23 11.56
N CYS A 234 5.27 7.33 12.43
CA CYS A 234 4.53 6.13 12.80
C CYS A 234 3.24 6.43 13.57
N ALA A 235 3.16 7.51 14.34
CA ALA A 235 1.91 7.94 14.98
C ALA A 235 0.88 8.38 13.92
N VAL A 236 1.28 9.19 12.94
CA VAL A 236 0.42 9.60 11.82
C VAL A 236 -0.05 8.41 10.99
N ILE A 237 0.84 7.47 10.66
CA ILE A 237 0.48 6.24 9.92
C ILE A 237 -0.53 5.42 10.71
N ARG A 238 -0.34 5.26 12.02
CA ARG A 238 -1.27 4.51 12.88
C ARG A 238 -2.66 5.12 12.90
N GLN A 239 -2.77 6.44 12.78
CA GLN A 239 -4.05 7.11 12.67
C GLN A 239 -4.75 6.78 11.34
N PHE A 240 -4.01 6.76 10.21
CA PHE A 240 -4.54 6.27 8.93
C PHE A 240 -4.98 4.79 9.00
N GLU A 241 -4.19 3.94 9.66
CA GLU A 241 -4.55 2.53 9.92
C GLU A 241 -5.84 2.42 10.74
N THR A 242 -6.00 3.27 11.76
CA THR A 242 -7.20 3.32 12.63
C THR A 242 -8.44 3.74 11.84
N ILE A 243 -8.29 4.62 10.83
CA ILE A 243 -9.38 5.03 9.92
C ILE A 243 -9.68 3.93 8.86
N GLY A 244 -8.90 2.85 8.83
CA GLY A 244 -9.06 1.74 7.89
C GLY A 244 -8.39 1.95 6.53
N THR A 245 -7.47 2.91 6.42
CA THR A 245 -6.70 3.16 5.20
C THR A 245 -5.59 2.12 5.05
N TYR A 246 -5.41 1.58 3.84
CA TYR A 246 -4.31 0.65 3.59
C TYR A 246 -2.97 1.38 3.58
N CYS A 247 -2.09 1.08 4.52
CA CYS A 247 -0.75 1.66 4.61
C CYS A 247 0.31 0.67 4.13
N VAL A 248 1.18 1.09 3.22
CA VAL A 248 2.32 0.29 2.78
C VAL A 248 3.63 1.07 2.85
N ASN A 249 4.44 0.89 3.89
CA ASN A 249 4.33 -0.07 5.00
C ASN A 249 3.48 0.41 6.19
N GLY A 250 3.06 -0.53 7.04
CA GLY A 250 2.35 -0.22 8.28
C GLY A 250 3.27 0.26 9.41
N SER A 251 2.68 0.94 10.40
CA SER A 251 3.42 1.64 11.48
C SER A 251 4.26 0.68 12.34
N ALA A 252 3.71 -0.49 12.70
CA ALA A 252 4.40 -1.49 13.52
C ALA A 252 5.64 -2.07 12.83
N GLY A 253 5.55 -2.36 11.52
CA GLY A 253 6.68 -2.86 10.74
C GLY A 253 7.79 -1.82 10.59
N ILE A 254 7.42 -0.56 10.35
CA ILE A 254 8.39 0.54 10.25
C ILE A 254 9.12 0.74 11.58
N LEU A 255 8.39 0.78 12.71
CA LEU A 255 8.99 0.99 14.02
C LEU A 255 9.95 -0.15 14.39
N SER A 256 9.51 -1.40 14.20
CA SER A 256 10.29 -2.57 14.56
C SER A 256 11.52 -2.79 13.68
N SER A 257 11.48 -2.42 12.39
CA SER A 257 12.64 -2.54 11.51
C SER A 257 13.68 -1.42 11.73
N ARG A 258 13.27 -0.29 12.33
CA ARG A 258 14.15 0.86 12.61
C ARG A 258 14.88 0.73 13.95
N ASP A 259 14.26 0.10 14.93
CA ASP A 259 14.92 -0.22 16.20
C ASP A 259 15.88 -1.39 15.98
N LYS A 260 17.20 -1.12 16.05
CA LYS A 260 18.22 -2.13 15.82
C LYS A 260 18.10 -3.30 16.80
N LEU A 261 17.87 -3.05 18.09
CA LEU A 261 17.77 -4.14 19.08
C LEU A 261 16.52 -4.97 18.80
N HIS A 262 15.38 -4.31 18.66
CA HIS A 262 14.12 -5.00 18.44
C HIS A 262 14.14 -5.78 17.11
N ALA A 263 14.74 -5.23 16.05
CA ALA A 263 14.92 -5.92 14.78
C ALA A 263 15.70 -7.23 14.93
N HIS A 264 16.80 -7.24 15.68
CA HIS A 264 17.55 -8.47 15.94
C HIS A 264 16.74 -9.47 16.76
N GLN A 265 15.97 -9.01 17.76
CA GLN A 265 15.09 -9.89 18.54
C GLN A 265 13.98 -10.52 17.66
N VAL A 266 13.39 -9.75 16.74
CA VAL A 266 12.41 -10.26 15.78
C VAL A 266 13.04 -11.32 14.88
N LEU A 267 14.22 -11.06 14.31
CA LEU A 267 14.94 -12.02 13.46
C LEU A 267 15.29 -13.32 14.22
N ALA A 268 15.80 -13.19 15.45
CA ALA A 268 16.07 -14.33 16.34
C ALA A 268 14.81 -15.18 16.59
N SER A 269 13.69 -14.53 16.95
CA SER A 269 12.43 -15.23 17.25
C SER A 269 11.90 -16.04 16.05
N LYS A 270 12.26 -15.65 14.83
CA LYS A 270 11.88 -16.31 13.58
C LYS A 270 12.96 -17.23 13.02
N LYS A 271 14.05 -17.45 13.77
CA LYS A 271 15.21 -18.28 13.38
C LYS A 271 15.75 -17.87 12.00
N ILE A 272 15.89 -16.56 11.78
CA ILE A 272 16.46 -15.98 10.56
C ILE A 272 17.93 -15.68 10.84
N GLY A 273 18.82 -16.09 9.93
CA GLY A 273 20.25 -15.87 10.07
C GLY A 273 20.57 -14.38 10.18
N MET A 274 21.32 -14.01 11.21
CA MET A 274 21.89 -12.68 11.45
C MET A 274 23.24 -12.86 12.15
N PRO A 275 24.15 -11.87 12.12
CA PRO A 275 25.39 -12.00 12.87
C PRO A 275 25.09 -12.12 14.37
N THR A 276 25.91 -12.87 15.09
CA THR A 276 25.76 -13.02 16.55
C THR A 276 25.88 -11.65 17.19
N THR A 277 24.91 -11.30 18.04
CA THR A 277 24.81 -9.94 18.61
C THR A 277 24.55 -10.02 20.11
N ALA A 278 25.35 -9.30 20.88
CA ALA A 278 25.10 -8.98 22.27
C ALA A 278 24.68 -7.51 22.41
N PHE A 279 23.84 -7.23 23.41
CA PHE A 279 23.36 -5.88 23.71
C PHE A 279 23.72 -5.51 25.14
N ALA A 280 24.20 -4.29 25.34
CA ALA A 280 24.49 -3.80 26.68
C ALA A 280 24.35 -2.28 26.81
N ALA A 281 24.19 -1.83 28.05
CA ALA A 281 24.15 -0.41 28.42
C ALA A 281 25.41 -0.01 29.19
N SER A 282 25.59 -0.57 30.39
CA SER A 282 26.78 -0.36 31.21
C SER A 282 27.18 -1.66 31.95
N PRO A 283 27.57 -2.71 31.21
CA PRO A 283 28.00 -3.94 31.85
C PRO A 283 29.33 -3.67 32.57
N LYS A 284 29.46 -4.05 33.85
CA LYS A 284 30.76 -4.06 34.54
C LYS A 284 31.69 -5.19 34.04
N ASP A 285 31.16 -6.03 33.15
CA ASP A 285 31.78 -7.27 32.68
C ASP A 285 31.90 -7.27 31.15
N THR A 286 32.82 -6.44 30.65
CA THR A 286 33.09 -6.30 29.20
C THR A 286 33.62 -7.60 28.59
N SER A 287 34.43 -8.35 29.34
CA SER A 287 35.04 -9.59 28.84
C SER A 287 33.99 -10.68 28.58
N ASN A 288 33.04 -10.90 29.51
CA ASN A 288 31.98 -11.87 29.26
C ASN A 288 31.01 -11.40 28.17
N LEU A 289 30.72 -10.09 28.08
CA LEU A 289 29.90 -9.56 26.99
C LEU A 289 30.48 -9.90 25.61
N MET A 290 31.79 -9.69 25.43
CA MET A 290 32.45 -10.03 24.17
C MET A 290 32.46 -11.54 23.92
N ALA A 291 32.67 -12.35 24.97
CA ALA A 291 32.66 -13.80 24.88
C ALA A 291 31.31 -14.39 24.41
N LEU A 292 30.19 -13.70 24.67
CA LEU A 292 28.87 -14.09 24.13
C LEU A 292 28.80 -14.01 22.60
N VAL A 293 29.61 -13.15 22.00
CA VAL A 293 29.62 -12.90 20.55
C VAL A 293 30.66 -13.76 19.86
N GLY A 294 31.88 -13.78 20.40
CA GLY A 294 33.00 -14.50 19.83
C GLY A 294 34.34 -13.82 20.09
N THR A 295 35.33 -14.13 19.28
CA THR A 295 36.67 -13.51 19.33
C THR A 295 36.77 -12.34 18.36
N ALA A 296 37.70 -11.42 18.63
CA ALA A 296 37.97 -10.30 17.74
C ALA A 296 38.40 -10.78 16.34
N PRO A 297 38.08 -10.04 15.27
CA PRO A 297 37.47 -8.71 15.24
C PRO A 297 35.97 -8.68 15.56
N LEU A 298 35.51 -7.60 16.19
CA LEU A 298 34.11 -7.36 16.56
C LEU A 298 33.63 -6.02 16.00
N ILE A 299 32.33 -5.90 15.78
CA ILE A 299 31.66 -4.64 15.46
C ILE A 299 30.96 -4.10 16.71
N VAL A 300 31.24 -2.85 17.08
CA VAL A 300 30.52 -2.14 18.15
C VAL A 300 29.64 -1.06 17.53
N LYS A 301 28.33 -1.08 17.81
CA LYS A 301 27.33 -0.17 17.23
C LYS A 301 26.57 0.58 18.31
N LEU A 302 26.46 1.89 18.18
CA LEU A 302 25.49 2.67 18.95
C LEU A 302 24.07 2.46 18.40
N LEU A 303 23.09 2.37 19.29
CA LEU A 303 21.68 2.33 18.89
C LEU A 303 21.25 3.67 18.28
N GLU A 304 21.59 4.77 18.97
CA GLU A 304 21.24 6.15 18.63
C GLU A 304 22.20 6.74 17.59
N SER A 305 22.21 6.16 16.40
CA SER A 305 23.04 6.68 15.31
C SER A 305 22.43 6.46 13.94
N THR A 306 22.61 7.45 13.07
CA THR A 306 22.18 7.42 11.66
C THR A 306 23.39 7.33 10.73
N GLN A 307 23.19 6.74 9.54
CA GLN A 307 24.16 6.73 8.43
C GLN A 307 25.56 6.18 8.77
N GLY A 308 25.65 5.17 9.64
CA GLY A 308 26.94 4.51 9.96
C GLY A 308 27.90 5.33 10.83
N LYS A 309 27.47 6.51 11.34
CA LYS A 309 28.13 7.14 12.50
C LYS A 309 27.91 6.22 13.70
N GLY A 310 28.92 5.99 14.54
CA GLY A 310 28.80 5.08 15.69
C GLY A 310 28.79 3.59 15.36
N VAL A 311 29.32 3.17 14.21
CA VAL A 311 29.69 1.76 13.94
C VAL A 311 31.21 1.68 13.85
N VAL A 312 31.83 0.91 14.74
CA VAL A 312 33.28 0.79 14.87
C VAL A 312 33.68 -0.67 14.69
N LEU A 313 34.69 -0.92 13.85
CA LEU A 313 35.37 -2.20 13.77
C LEU A 313 36.50 -2.21 14.80
N ALA A 314 36.45 -3.15 15.73
CA ALA A 314 37.49 -3.39 16.70
C ALA A 314 38.28 -4.65 16.31
N GLU A 315 39.46 -4.46 15.74
CA GLU A 315 40.29 -5.56 15.22
C GLU A 315 40.86 -6.46 16.31
N THR A 316 41.02 -5.92 17.52
CA THR A 316 41.58 -6.63 18.68
C THR A 316 40.65 -6.55 19.87
N LYS A 317 40.78 -7.50 20.81
CA LYS A 317 40.04 -7.50 22.08
C LYS A 317 40.24 -6.18 22.85
N LYS A 318 41.48 -5.68 22.94
CA LYS A 318 41.80 -4.42 23.62
C LYS A 318 41.14 -3.21 22.96
N ALA A 319 41.07 -3.20 21.62
CA ALA A 319 40.36 -2.14 20.90
C ALA A 319 38.86 -2.18 21.19
N ALA A 320 38.26 -3.38 21.24
CA ALA A 320 36.84 -3.55 21.55
C ALA A 320 36.53 -3.07 22.98
N GLU A 321 37.36 -3.45 23.96
CA GLU A 321 37.25 -2.99 25.36
C GLU A 321 37.32 -1.46 25.44
N SER A 322 38.30 -0.85 24.76
CA SER A 322 38.47 0.61 24.74
C SER A 322 37.24 1.34 24.17
N VAL A 323 36.66 0.82 23.09
CA VAL A 323 35.45 1.40 22.47
C VAL A 323 34.23 1.23 23.38
N ILE A 324 34.08 0.06 24.00
CA ILE A 324 32.99 -0.22 24.94
C ILE A 324 33.07 0.70 26.17
N ASP A 325 34.28 0.89 26.73
CA ASP A 325 34.48 1.78 27.87
C ASP A 325 34.18 3.24 27.51
N ALA A 326 34.58 3.69 26.31
CA ALA A 326 34.22 5.00 25.80
C ALA A 326 32.68 5.17 25.67
N PHE A 327 31.98 4.17 25.14
CA PHE A 327 30.52 4.20 25.02
C PHE A 327 29.81 4.14 26.39
N ARG A 328 30.37 3.43 27.36
CA ARG A 328 29.90 3.43 28.75
C ARG A 328 30.00 4.83 29.36
N GLY A 329 31.10 5.55 29.12
CA GLY A 329 31.28 6.93 29.57
C GLY A 329 30.22 7.89 29.01
N LEU A 330 29.73 7.63 27.80
CA LEU A 330 28.63 8.37 27.17
C LEU A 330 27.23 7.96 27.68
N LYS A 331 27.14 6.99 28.58
CA LYS A 331 25.88 6.39 29.08
C LYS A 331 24.95 5.93 27.95
N ALA A 332 25.53 5.49 26.84
CA ALA A 332 24.79 5.09 25.65
C ALA A 332 24.61 3.58 25.57
N ASN A 333 23.46 3.14 25.09
CA ASN A 333 23.20 1.74 24.78
C ASN A 333 23.94 1.33 23.49
N PHE A 334 24.57 0.15 23.48
CA PHE A 334 25.34 -0.35 22.35
C PHE A 334 25.13 -1.84 22.08
N LEU A 335 25.41 -2.22 20.83
CA LEU A 335 25.45 -3.60 20.37
C LEU A 335 26.90 -3.99 20.12
N VAL A 336 27.28 -5.19 20.53
CA VAL A 336 28.51 -5.86 20.11
C VAL A 336 28.10 -6.98 19.18
N GLN A 337 28.68 -7.04 17.99
CA GLN A 337 28.27 -7.94 16.94
C GLN A 337 29.48 -8.62 16.29
N ASP A 338 29.29 -9.87 15.89
CA ASP A 338 30.30 -10.63 15.16
C ASP A 338 30.64 -9.96 13.82
N PHE A 339 31.93 -9.93 13.49
CA PHE A 339 32.41 -9.40 12.21
C PHE A 339 32.50 -10.54 11.19
N VAL A 340 31.54 -10.57 10.27
CA VAL A 340 31.47 -11.54 9.17
C VAL A 340 32.57 -11.22 8.15
N LYS A 341 33.79 -11.74 8.39
CA LYS A 341 34.98 -11.51 7.56
C LYS A 341 34.79 -12.00 6.13
N GLU A 342 34.02 -13.08 5.96
CA GLU A 342 33.77 -13.73 4.67
C GLU A 342 33.03 -12.81 3.70
N ALA A 343 32.32 -11.81 4.23
CA ALA A 343 31.64 -10.81 3.42
C ALA A 343 32.62 -9.84 2.73
N ALA A 344 33.88 -9.75 3.17
CA ALA A 344 34.95 -8.97 2.55
C ALA A 344 34.58 -7.50 2.22
N GLY A 345 33.78 -6.84 3.06
CA GLY A 345 33.32 -5.47 2.83
C GLY A 345 32.23 -5.33 1.75
N GLU A 346 31.61 -6.46 1.36
CA GLU A 346 30.50 -6.52 0.43
C GLU A 346 29.19 -6.86 1.15
N ASP A 347 28.09 -6.33 0.65
CA ASP A 347 26.75 -6.74 1.07
C ASP A 347 25.78 -6.82 -0.11
N LEU A 348 24.72 -7.60 0.06
CA LEU A 348 23.65 -7.76 -0.91
C LEU A 348 22.42 -6.99 -0.44
N ARG A 349 21.99 -5.99 -1.20
CA ARG A 349 20.68 -5.37 -1.00
C ARG A 349 19.65 -6.07 -1.88
N CYS A 350 18.74 -6.80 -1.24
CA CYS A 350 17.58 -7.43 -1.85
C CYS A 350 16.35 -6.55 -1.67
N LEU A 351 15.75 -6.07 -2.77
CA LEU A 351 14.50 -5.35 -2.71
C LEU A 351 13.32 -6.31 -2.80
N VAL A 352 12.51 -6.33 -1.75
CA VAL A 352 11.28 -7.11 -1.64
C VAL A 352 10.08 -6.19 -1.89
N VAL A 353 9.19 -6.60 -2.80
CA VAL A 353 7.88 -5.99 -3.03
C VAL A 353 6.85 -7.12 -3.14
N ASP A 354 5.76 -7.01 -2.38
CA ASP A 354 4.64 -7.97 -2.38
C ASP A 354 5.09 -9.43 -2.21
N GLY A 355 5.99 -9.67 -1.26
CA GLY A 355 6.49 -11.02 -0.98
C GLY A 355 7.39 -11.62 -2.06
N LYS A 356 7.92 -10.82 -2.99
CA LYS A 356 8.88 -11.25 -4.03
C LYS A 356 10.15 -10.40 -3.97
N VAL A 357 11.33 -11.01 -4.12
CA VAL A 357 12.56 -10.26 -4.36
C VAL A 357 12.57 -9.83 -5.83
N VAL A 358 12.30 -8.55 -6.08
CA VAL A 358 12.11 -7.99 -7.44
C VAL A 358 13.43 -7.55 -8.06
N ALA A 359 14.40 -7.17 -7.24
CA ALA A 359 15.73 -6.77 -7.65
C ALA A 359 16.74 -7.04 -6.52
N ALA A 360 17.99 -7.26 -6.88
CA ALA A 360 19.08 -7.37 -5.93
C ALA A 360 20.34 -6.73 -6.53
N MET A 361 21.11 -6.06 -5.67
CA MET A 361 22.39 -5.48 -6.05
C MET A 361 23.42 -5.80 -4.97
N LYS A 362 24.65 -6.06 -5.41
CA LYS A 362 25.82 -6.14 -4.56
C LYS A 362 26.39 -4.74 -4.39
N ARG A 363 26.71 -4.35 -3.16
CA ARG A 363 27.42 -3.12 -2.87
C ARG A 363 28.78 -3.47 -2.30
N THR A 364 29.81 -2.77 -2.76
CA THR A 364 31.19 -2.93 -2.30
C THR A 364 31.64 -1.62 -1.67
N GLY A 365 32.22 -1.69 -0.47
CA GLY A 365 32.80 -0.54 0.22
C GLY A 365 33.96 0.10 -0.55
N ALA A 366 34.32 1.33 -0.17
CA ALA A 366 35.54 1.96 -0.66
C ALA A 366 36.77 1.22 -0.13
N GLU A 367 37.92 1.37 -0.79
CA GLU A 367 39.17 0.74 -0.37
C GLU A 367 39.50 1.13 1.09
N GLY A 368 39.69 0.13 1.96
CA GLY A 368 39.94 0.32 3.40
C GLY A 368 38.69 0.57 4.28
N ASP A 369 37.47 0.64 3.72
CA ASP A 369 36.23 0.74 4.50
C ASP A 369 35.48 -0.61 4.50
N PHE A 370 35.27 -1.18 5.69
CA PHE A 370 34.47 -2.40 5.85
C PHE A 370 32.96 -2.19 5.63
N ARG A 371 32.51 -0.93 5.48
CA ARG A 371 31.11 -0.56 5.26
C ARG A 371 30.84 -0.33 3.77
N SER A 372 29.82 -1.00 3.25
CA SER A 372 29.41 -0.97 1.84
C SER A 372 28.36 0.10 1.48
N ASN A 373 28.23 1.16 2.29
CA ASN A 373 27.22 2.19 2.06
C ASN A 373 27.54 3.04 0.81
N LEU A 374 26.63 3.09 -0.17
CA LEU A 374 26.77 3.88 -1.41
C LEU A 374 27.05 5.38 -1.18
N HIS A 375 26.47 5.97 -0.12
CA HIS A 375 26.70 7.38 0.23
C HIS A 375 28.14 7.70 0.67
N ARG A 376 29.00 6.69 0.86
CA ARG A 376 30.41 6.85 1.24
C ARG A 376 31.39 6.45 0.12
N GLY A 377 30.94 6.50 -1.14
CA GLY A 377 31.78 6.21 -2.30
C GLY A 377 31.86 4.72 -2.69
N GLY A 378 31.01 3.87 -2.12
CA GLY A 378 30.90 2.47 -2.54
C GLY A 378 30.31 2.32 -3.95
N THR A 379 30.56 1.18 -4.60
CA THR A 379 30.00 0.86 -5.92
C THR A 379 28.80 -0.08 -5.80
N ALA A 380 27.87 -0.04 -6.76
CA ALA A 380 26.74 -0.97 -6.85
C ALA A 380 26.77 -1.73 -8.18
N GLN A 381 26.55 -3.04 -8.14
CA GLN A 381 26.43 -3.90 -9.32
C GLN A 381 25.22 -4.81 -9.18
N VAL A 382 24.48 -5.03 -10.27
CA VAL A 382 23.38 -6.00 -10.27
C VAL A 382 23.95 -7.40 -10.01
N VAL A 383 23.28 -8.18 -9.17
CA VAL A 383 23.75 -9.50 -8.77
C VAL A 383 22.65 -10.54 -8.82
N ARG A 384 23.00 -11.75 -9.25
CA ARG A 384 22.12 -12.91 -9.14
C ARG A 384 22.25 -13.51 -7.74
N ILE A 385 21.14 -13.53 -7.00
CA ILE A 385 21.08 -14.13 -5.67
C ILE A 385 20.70 -15.61 -5.73
N THR A 386 21.17 -16.37 -4.74
CA THR A 386 20.85 -17.79 -4.56
C THR A 386 19.42 -17.99 -4.05
N LYS A 387 18.93 -19.24 -4.10
CA LYS A 387 17.61 -19.59 -3.53
C LYS A 387 17.56 -19.34 -2.02
N VAL A 388 18.65 -19.61 -1.31
CA VAL A 388 18.77 -19.42 0.15
C VAL A 388 18.76 -17.93 0.49
N GLU A 389 19.54 -17.10 -0.22
CA GLU A 389 19.54 -15.64 -0.05
C GLU A 389 18.15 -15.04 -0.28
N ARG A 390 17.47 -15.49 -1.34
CA ARG A 390 16.11 -15.06 -1.65
C ARG A 390 15.13 -15.44 -0.53
N ASP A 391 15.14 -16.67 -0.06
CA ASP A 391 14.27 -17.12 1.03
C ASP A 391 14.53 -16.33 2.32
N THR A 392 15.80 -16.11 2.68
CA THR A 392 16.19 -15.30 3.83
C THR A 392 15.66 -13.87 3.73
N ALA A 393 15.79 -13.21 2.57
CA ALA A 393 15.25 -11.87 2.36
C ALA A 393 13.72 -11.83 2.49
N LEU A 394 13.02 -12.81 1.90
CA LEU A 394 11.56 -12.89 1.98
C LEU A 394 11.07 -13.15 3.41
N ARG A 395 11.72 -14.05 4.15
CA ARG A 395 11.41 -14.32 5.55
C ARG A 395 11.66 -13.11 6.42
N ALA A 396 12.74 -12.37 6.18
CA ALA A 396 13.04 -11.14 6.90
C ALA A 396 11.95 -10.08 6.68
N ALA A 397 11.62 -9.74 5.43
CA ALA A 397 10.55 -8.77 5.13
C ALA A 397 9.20 -9.18 5.73
N ARG A 398 8.87 -10.49 5.68
CA ARG A 398 7.65 -11.04 6.28
C ARG A 398 7.66 -10.94 7.81
N ALA A 399 8.80 -11.16 8.47
CA ALA A 399 8.91 -11.09 9.93
C ALA A 399 8.53 -9.70 10.47
N PHE A 400 8.79 -8.64 9.69
CA PHE A 400 8.43 -7.25 10.00
C PHE A 400 7.06 -6.83 9.42
N GLY A 401 6.36 -7.70 8.69
CA GLY A 401 5.09 -7.35 8.04
C GLY A 401 5.22 -6.24 6.98
N LEU A 402 6.38 -6.14 6.32
CA LEU A 402 6.65 -5.10 5.32
C LEU A 402 6.24 -5.57 3.92
N GLY A 403 5.37 -4.80 3.25
CA GLY A 403 5.00 -5.00 1.85
C GLY A 403 6.08 -4.53 0.87
N THR A 404 6.88 -3.53 1.27
CA THR A 404 8.08 -3.09 0.55
C THR A 404 9.28 -3.02 1.49
N ALA A 405 10.41 -3.64 1.17
CA ALA A 405 11.57 -3.61 2.05
C ALA A 405 12.88 -3.76 1.29
N GLY A 406 13.91 -3.02 1.69
CA GLY A 406 15.29 -3.32 1.33
C GLY A 406 15.90 -4.20 2.42
N VAL A 407 16.26 -5.44 2.10
CA VAL A 407 16.92 -6.36 3.04
C VAL A 407 18.38 -6.46 2.68
N ASP A 408 19.25 -6.08 3.61
CA ASP A 408 20.70 -6.13 3.46
C ASP A 408 21.21 -7.45 4.04
N LEU A 409 21.96 -8.21 3.23
CA LEU A 409 22.50 -9.52 3.59
C LEU A 409 24.03 -9.53 3.47
N LEU A 410 24.68 -10.19 4.40
CA LEU A 410 26.09 -10.60 4.31
C LEU A 410 26.16 -12.07 3.93
N ARG A 411 27.07 -12.42 3.01
CA ARG A 411 27.40 -13.82 2.72
C ARG A 411 28.35 -14.33 3.80
N SER A 412 28.06 -15.51 4.34
CA SER A 412 28.94 -16.23 5.25
C SER A 412 28.92 -17.71 4.92
N ASP A 413 29.93 -18.45 5.40
CA ASP A 413 30.04 -19.90 5.17
C ASP A 413 28.85 -20.69 5.77
N SER A 414 28.23 -20.15 6.81
CA SER A 414 27.03 -20.71 7.46
C SER A 414 25.71 -20.26 6.81
N GLY A 415 25.77 -19.60 5.65
CA GLY A 415 24.62 -19.04 4.94
C GLY A 415 24.45 -17.52 5.10
N PRO A 416 23.44 -16.93 4.46
CA PRO A 416 23.23 -15.49 4.48
C PRO A 416 22.84 -14.97 5.86
N LYS A 417 23.40 -13.83 6.26
CA LYS A 417 23.11 -13.13 7.52
C LYS A 417 22.43 -11.80 7.22
N VAL A 418 21.25 -11.57 7.78
CA VAL A 418 20.53 -10.30 7.68
C VAL A 418 21.24 -9.25 8.52
N LEU A 419 21.67 -8.17 7.87
CA LEU A 419 22.33 -7.03 8.50
C LEU A 419 21.33 -5.93 8.86
N GLU A 420 20.41 -5.61 7.95
CA GLU A 420 19.40 -4.55 8.14
C GLU A 420 18.15 -4.87 7.32
N VAL A 421 16.97 -4.45 7.82
CA VAL A 421 15.72 -4.43 7.06
C VAL A 421 15.20 -2.99 7.00
N ASN A 422 15.36 -2.34 5.86
CA ASN A 422 14.92 -0.97 5.62
C ASN A 422 13.47 -0.94 5.10
N SER A 423 12.57 -0.35 5.88
CA SER A 423 11.14 -0.18 5.59
C SER A 423 10.81 0.98 4.65
N SER A 424 11.80 1.78 4.23
CA SER A 424 11.64 2.84 3.24
C SER A 424 12.86 2.86 2.31
N PRO A 425 13.05 1.82 1.48
CA PRO A 425 14.20 1.74 0.58
C PRO A 425 14.10 2.80 -0.52
N GLY A 426 15.22 3.40 -0.93
CA GLY A 426 15.28 4.28 -2.09
C GLY A 426 15.14 3.49 -3.40
N PHE A 427 14.46 4.05 -4.39
CA PHE A 427 14.23 3.40 -5.69
C PHE A 427 15.28 3.77 -6.74
N GLU A 428 15.89 4.95 -6.64
CA GLU A 428 16.75 5.50 -7.70
C GLU A 428 17.89 4.59 -8.11
N GLY A 429 18.74 4.17 -7.15
CA GLY A 429 19.92 3.38 -7.47
C GLY A 429 19.56 2.02 -8.08
N ILE A 430 18.48 1.40 -7.62
CA ILE A 430 18.09 0.06 -8.06
C ILE A 430 17.30 0.07 -9.37
N GLU A 431 16.44 1.06 -9.61
CA GLU A 431 15.78 1.25 -10.90
C GLU A 431 16.80 1.59 -11.99
N LYS A 432 17.74 2.52 -11.72
CA LYS A 432 18.82 2.85 -12.65
C LYS A 432 19.71 1.65 -12.98
N ALA A 433 20.05 0.83 -11.98
CA ALA A 433 20.91 -0.33 -12.19
C ALA A 433 20.21 -1.49 -12.91
N THR A 434 18.91 -1.70 -12.66
CA THR A 434 18.19 -2.88 -13.18
C THR A 434 17.27 -2.62 -14.36
N GLY A 435 16.93 -1.36 -14.64
CA GLY A 435 15.94 -0.96 -15.64
C GLY A 435 14.51 -1.41 -15.33
N LYS A 436 14.23 -1.92 -14.12
CA LYS A 436 12.91 -2.42 -13.72
C LYS A 436 12.05 -1.28 -13.18
N ASP A 437 10.76 -1.32 -13.49
CA ASP A 437 9.75 -0.44 -12.90
C ASP A 437 9.34 -0.96 -11.51
N ILE A 438 10.12 -0.58 -10.50
CA ILE A 438 9.88 -1.01 -9.11
C ILE A 438 8.66 -0.31 -8.55
N VAL A 439 8.50 0.99 -8.84
CA VAL A 439 7.33 1.75 -8.39
C VAL A 439 6.04 1.19 -9.00
N GLY A 440 6.05 0.77 -10.26
CA GLY A 440 4.91 0.07 -10.86
C GLY A 440 4.52 -1.20 -10.09
N MET A 441 5.48 -1.99 -9.63
CA MET A 441 5.21 -3.18 -8.80
C MET A 441 4.61 -2.81 -7.43
N VAL A 442 4.99 -1.66 -6.86
CA VAL A 442 4.35 -1.13 -5.63
C VAL A 442 2.88 -0.78 -5.89
N TYR A 443 2.58 -0.15 -7.03
CA TYR A 443 1.19 0.12 -7.42
C TYR A 443 0.41 -1.15 -7.73
N ASP A 444 1.00 -2.16 -8.36
CA ASP A 444 0.33 -3.44 -8.61
C ASP A 444 -0.14 -4.10 -7.30
N MET A 445 0.71 -4.06 -6.26
CA MET A 445 0.38 -4.52 -4.91
C MET A 445 -0.76 -3.71 -4.29
N ILE A 446 -0.70 -2.37 -4.38
CA ILE A 446 -1.75 -1.48 -3.84
C ILE A 446 -3.09 -1.75 -4.54
N GLU A 447 -3.10 -1.74 -5.88
CA GLU A 447 -4.27 -2.03 -6.71
C GLU A 447 -4.87 -3.39 -6.37
N ALA A 448 -4.04 -4.42 -6.19
CA ALA A 448 -4.51 -5.75 -5.83
C ALA A 448 -5.10 -5.84 -4.42
N ARG A 449 -4.65 -4.99 -3.48
CA ARG A 449 -5.08 -4.96 -2.09
C ARG A 449 -6.40 -4.23 -1.88
N VAL A 450 -6.62 -3.13 -2.62
CA VAL A 450 -7.83 -2.28 -2.49
C VAL A 450 -9.02 -2.79 -3.31
N LYS A 451 -8.89 -3.93 -4.00
CA LYS A 451 -10.00 -4.62 -4.65
C LYS A 451 -11.01 -5.16 -3.63
N PRO A 452 -12.30 -5.22 -3.99
CA PRO A 452 -13.34 -5.78 -3.13
C PRO A 452 -13.00 -7.23 -2.75
N GLN A 453 -13.25 -7.57 -1.50
CA GLN A 453 -13.12 -8.93 -0.98
C GLN A 453 -14.49 -9.61 -0.99
N PRO A 454 -14.54 -10.94 -1.20
CA PRO A 454 -15.79 -11.68 -1.10
C PRO A 454 -16.36 -11.57 0.31
N VAL A 455 -17.65 -11.24 0.40
CA VAL A 455 -18.38 -11.20 1.67
C VAL A 455 -18.79 -12.63 2.03
N ARG A 456 -18.57 -13.06 3.27
CA ARG A 456 -19.06 -14.38 3.70
C ARG A 456 -20.59 -14.37 3.77
N LYS A 457 -21.24 -15.40 3.20
CA LYS A 457 -22.68 -15.59 3.40
C LYS A 457 -22.97 -15.73 4.90
N ARG A 458 -23.95 -14.97 5.41
CA ARG A 458 -24.48 -15.23 6.76
C ARG A 458 -25.04 -16.64 6.76
N LYS A 459 -24.64 -17.48 7.72
CA LYS A 459 -25.29 -18.78 7.91
C LYS A 459 -26.73 -18.49 8.34
N ALA A 460 -27.67 -19.06 7.59
CA ALA A 460 -29.10 -18.97 7.88
C ALA A 460 -29.42 -19.61 9.23
#